data_AF-A0A093XIS4-F1
#
_entry.id   AF-A0A093XIS4-F1
#
_cell.length_a   1.000
_cell.length_b   1.000
_cell.length_c   1.000
_cell.angle_alpha   90.00
_cell.angle_beta   90.00
_cell.angle_gamma   90.00
#
_symmetry.space_group_name_H-M   'P 1'
#
loop_
_entity.id
_entity.type
_entity.pdbx_description
1 polymer ?
#
loop_
_entity_poly.entity_id
_entity_poly.type
_entity_poly.pdbx_seq_one_letter_code
_entity_poly.pdbx_strand_id
1 'polypeptide(L)'
;MAKPHTAVSAPGKVLLAGGYLVLDRAYTGLVFGLSARIHVIVQDAVTAEGAEPLIVVKSPQFINAEWRYSTGILEGGKGVVVKQLE
;
A
#
# COMPACT_ATOMS: atom_id res chain seq x y z
N MET A 1 -16.45 -11.12 19.66
CA MET A 1 -16.66 -11.09 18.20
C MET A 1 -15.40 -10.52 17.57
N ALA A 2 -14.76 -11.20 16.61
CA ALA A 2 -13.52 -10.72 16.01
C ALA A 2 -13.80 -9.42 15.22
N LYS A 3 -12.93 -8.41 15.34
CA LYS A 3 -13.04 -7.19 14.53
C LYS A 3 -12.92 -7.55 13.04
N PRO A 4 -13.70 -6.91 12.16
CA PRO A 4 -13.60 -7.16 10.73
C PRO A 4 -12.21 -6.75 10.23
N HIS A 5 -11.66 -7.55 9.30
CA HIS A 5 -10.46 -7.20 8.55
C HIS A 5 -10.81 -7.15 7.07
N THR A 6 -10.12 -6.29 6.34
CA THR A 6 -10.24 -6.18 4.88
C THR A 6 -8.99 -6.75 4.25
N ALA A 7 -9.16 -7.80 3.44
CA ALA A 7 -8.07 -8.37 2.65
C ALA A 7 -8.16 -7.87 1.21
N VAL A 8 -7.06 -7.32 0.69
CA VAL A 8 -6.94 -6.85 -0.70
C VAL A 8 -5.70 -7.45 -1.35
N SER A 9 -5.71 -7.52 -2.68
CA SER A 9 -4.52 -7.91 -3.43
C SER A 9 -4.45 -7.26 -4.81
N ALA A 10 -3.23 -7.03 -5.28
CA ALA A 10 -2.95 -6.45 -6.59
C ALA A 10 -2.05 -7.41 -7.41
N PRO A 11 -2.33 -7.60 -8.72
CA PRO A 11 -1.49 -8.42 -9.58
C PRO A 11 -0.18 -7.72 -9.92
N GLY A 12 0.87 -8.51 -10.13
CA GLY A 12 2.07 -8.05 -10.83
C GLY A 12 1.79 -7.82 -12.31
N LYS A 13 2.80 -7.35 -13.06
CA LYS A 13 2.70 -7.12 -14.50
C LYS A 13 3.92 -7.66 -15.24
N VAL A 14 3.73 -8.07 -16.49
CA VAL A 14 4.81 -8.41 -17.41
C VAL A 14 4.57 -7.79 -18.78
N LEU A 15 5.62 -7.23 -19.38
CA LEU A 15 5.60 -6.80 -20.78
C LEU A 15 5.80 -8.04 -21.65
N LEU A 16 4.73 -8.48 -22.32
CA LEU A 16 4.75 -9.67 -23.18
C LEU A 16 5.35 -9.38 -24.55
N ALA A 17 5.01 -8.22 -25.13
CA ALA A 17 5.48 -7.82 -26.46
C ALA A 17 5.74 -6.31 -26.53
N GLY A 18 6.61 -5.90 -27.46
CA GLY A 18 7.07 -4.52 -27.66
C GLY A 18 8.55 -4.34 -27.30
N GLY A 19 9.02 -4.97 -26.22
CA GLY A 19 10.43 -4.89 -25.81
C GLY A 19 10.91 -3.45 -25.69
N TYR A 20 12.10 -3.15 -26.22
CA TYR A 20 12.63 -1.78 -26.24
C TYR A 20 11.96 -0.84 -27.24
N LEU A 21 11.12 -1.34 -28.16
CA LEU A 21 10.43 -0.48 -29.14
C LEU A 21 9.49 0.51 -28.45
N VAL A 22 8.96 0.17 -27.27
CA VAL A 22 8.08 1.04 -26.47
C VAL A 22 8.76 2.34 -26.02
N LEU A 23 10.09 2.44 -26.15
CA LEU A 23 10.82 3.69 -25.87
C LEU A 23 10.57 4.75 -26.95
N ASP A 24 10.18 4.34 -28.15
CA ASP A 24 9.69 5.22 -29.20
C ASP A 24 8.15 5.23 -29.20
N ARG A 25 7.57 6.43 -29.16
CA ARG A 25 6.12 6.65 -29.09
C ARG A 25 5.36 6.10 -30.29
N ALA A 26 6.03 5.84 -31.42
CA ALA A 26 5.42 5.21 -32.58
C ALA A 26 5.00 3.75 -32.33
N TYR A 27 5.53 3.09 -31.28
CA TYR A 27 5.27 1.67 -31.01
C TYR A 27 4.56 1.45 -29.67
N THR A 28 3.68 0.44 -29.65
CA THR A 28 2.93 0.04 -28.45
C THR A 28 3.42 -1.30 -27.90
N GLY A 29 3.34 -1.49 -26.58
CA GLY A 29 3.60 -2.76 -25.92
C GLY A 29 2.32 -3.48 -25.50
N LEU A 30 2.40 -4.79 -25.30
CA LEU A 30 1.33 -5.61 -24.72
C LEU A 30 1.74 -6.05 -23.31
N VAL A 31 0.91 -5.75 -22.31
CA VAL A 31 1.18 -6.05 -20.90
C VAL A 31 0.09 -6.96 -20.34
N PHE A 32 0.49 -8.00 -19.63
CA PHE A 32 -0.43 -8.89 -18.91
C PHE A 32 -0.32 -8.70 -17.40
N GLY A 33 -1.46 -8.83 -16.72
CA GLY A 33 -1.51 -9.01 -15.28
C GLY A 33 -1.11 -10.45 -14.91
N LEU A 34 -0.25 -10.59 -13.91
CA LEU A 34 0.21 -11.89 -13.44
C LEU A 34 -0.68 -12.44 -12.31
N SER A 35 -0.67 -13.77 -12.16
CA SER A 35 -1.21 -14.43 -10.97
C SER A 35 -0.31 -14.24 -9.74
N ALA A 36 0.96 -13.85 -9.93
CA ALA A 36 1.83 -13.38 -8.86
C ALA A 36 1.26 -12.08 -8.27
N ARG A 37 0.84 -12.12 -7.00
CA ARG A 37 0.09 -11.05 -6.35
C ARG A 37 0.81 -10.53 -5.10
N ILE A 38 0.62 -9.25 -4.83
CA ILE A 38 0.91 -8.63 -3.54
C ILE A 38 -0.40 -8.63 -2.73
N HIS A 39 -0.33 -9.08 -1.48
CA HIS A 39 -1.47 -9.17 -0.57
C HIS A 39 -1.30 -8.22 0.61
N VAL A 40 -2.40 -7.60 1.03
CA VAL A 40 -2.46 -6.74 2.22
C VAL A 40 -3.70 -7.09 3.03
N ILE A 41 -3.51 -7.22 4.34
CA ILE A 41 -4.60 -7.37 5.31
C ILE A 41 -4.64 -6.10 6.15
N VAL A 42 -5.77 -5.40 6.12
CA VAL A 42 -6.02 -4.20 6.91
C VAL A 42 -6.96 -4.54 8.05
N GLN A 43 -6.59 -4.16 9.25
CA GLN A 43 -7.38 -4.31 10.45
C GLN A 43 -7.29 -3.03 11.28
N ASP A 44 -8.35 -2.70 12.00
CA ASP A 44 -8.35 -1.54 12.88
C ASP A 44 -7.29 -1.72 13.97
N ALA A 45 -6.41 -0.73 14.10
CA ALA A 45 -5.49 -0.66 15.22
C ALA A 45 -6.28 -0.53 16.53
N VAL A 46 -5.87 -1.28 17.56
CA VAL A 46 -6.38 -1.07 18.93
C VAL A 46 -5.54 0.04 19.55
N THR A 47 -6.02 1.27 19.46
CA THR A 47 -5.47 2.40 20.20
C THR A 47 -6.22 2.53 21.53
N ALA A 48 -5.51 2.89 22.61
CA ALA A 48 -6.16 3.25 23.86
C ALA A 48 -7.09 4.46 23.64
N GLU A 49 -8.16 4.58 24.43
CA GLU A 49 -9.02 5.76 24.37
C GLU A 49 -8.20 7.04 24.60
N GLY A 50 -8.34 8.01 23.68
CA GLY A 50 -7.58 9.26 23.70
C GLY A 50 -6.18 9.20 23.10
N ALA A 51 -5.71 8.03 22.63
CA ALA A 51 -4.45 7.94 21.90
C ALA A 51 -4.60 8.39 20.44
N GLU A 52 -3.57 9.08 19.94
CA GLU A 52 -3.51 9.52 18.54
C GLU A 52 -3.54 8.32 17.57
N PRO A 53 -4.25 8.44 16.43
CA PRO A 53 -4.37 7.36 15.46
C PRO A 53 -3.02 7.01 14.82
N LEU A 54 -2.69 5.73 14.87
CA LEU A 54 -1.43 5.16 14.41
C LEU A 54 -1.66 4.16 13.27
N ILE A 55 -0.91 4.31 12.18
CA ILE A 55 -0.81 3.31 11.12
C ILE A 55 0.46 2.50 11.35
N VAL A 56 0.34 1.18 11.39
CA VAL A 56 1.48 0.25 11.47
C VAL A 56 1.48 -0.62 10.22
N VAL A 57 2.54 -0.53 9.43
CA VAL A 57 2.74 -1.34 8.23
C VAL A 57 3.81 -2.37 8.53
N LYS A 58 3.47 -3.66 8.43
CA LYS A 58 4.41 -4.78 8.58
C LYS A 58 4.57 -5.48 7.24
N SER A 59 5.79 -5.66 6.76
CA SER A 59 6.06 -6.38 5.52
C SER A 59 7.12 -7.46 5.73
N PRO A 60 6.73 -8.76 5.73
CA PRO A 60 7.69 -9.86 5.91
C PRO A 60 8.68 -10.02 4.75
N GLN A 61 8.48 -9.28 3.65
CA GLN A 61 9.35 -9.31 2.47
C GLN A 61 10.70 -8.63 2.70
N PHE A 62 10.81 -7.81 3.76
CA PHE A 62 12.01 -7.04 4.08
C PHE A 62 12.47 -7.34 5.52
N ILE A 63 13.75 -7.12 5.78
CA ILE A 63 14.35 -7.34 7.10
C ILE A 63 13.93 -6.21 8.05
N ASN A 64 13.46 -6.55 9.25
CA ASN A 64 13.01 -5.58 10.28
C ASN A 64 11.96 -4.57 9.76
N ALA A 65 11.10 -4.99 8.84
CA ALA A 65 10.18 -4.10 8.15
C ALA A 65 8.87 -3.90 8.90
N GLU A 66 8.97 -3.04 9.90
CA GLU A 66 7.83 -2.38 10.51
C GLU A 66 8.01 -0.87 10.35
N TRP A 67 7.01 -0.21 9.77
CA TRP A 67 6.94 1.24 9.68
C TRP A 67 5.73 1.73 10.43
N ARG A 68 5.92 2.80 11.20
CA ARG A 68 4.90 3.39 12.04
C ARG A 68 4.66 4.82 11.58
N TYR A 69 3.41 5.24 11.51
CA TYR A 69 3.03 6.57 11.08
C TYR A 69 1.98 7.15 12.01
N SER A 70 2.19 8.36 12.50
CA SER A 70 1.12 9.14 13.11
C SER A 70 0.28 9.79 12.02
N THR A 71 -1.00 9.97 12.33
CA THR A 71 -1.94 10.65 11.43
C THR A 71 -2.65 11.77 12.18
N GLY A 72 -2.96 12.85 11.47
CA GLY A 72 -3.73 13.97 12.00
C GLY A 72 -4.64 14.54 10.92
N ILE A 73 -5.79 15.06 11.32
CA ILE A 73 -6.68 15.77 10.40
C ILE A 73 -6.21 17.22 10.28
N LEU A 74 -6.04 17.70 9.06
CA LEU A 74 -5.69 19.11 8.82
C LEU A 74 -6.85 20.04 9.20
N GLU A 75 -6.54 21.26 9.62
CA GLU A 75 -7.55 22.27 9.97
C GLU A 75 -8.60 22.45 8.87
N GLY A 76 -9.87 22.53 9.28
CA GLY A 76 -11.00 22.63 8.36
C GLY A 76 -11.30 21.35 7.57
N GLY A 77 -10.74 20.20 7.96
CA GLY A 77 -11.06 18.89 7.36
C GLY A 77 -10.53 18.70 5.94
N LYS A 78 -9.55 19.50 5.52
CA LYS A 78 -9.06 19.56 4.12
C LYS A 78 -8.09 18.44 3.74
N GLY A 79 -7.84 17.49 4.64
CA GLY A 79 -6.97 16.36 4.37
C GLY A 79 -6.44 15.70 5.63
N VAL A 80 -5.54 14.75 5.43
CA VAL A 80 -4.85 14.02 6.49
C VAL A 80 -3.36 14.28 6.36
N VAL A 81 -2.71 14.68 7.44
CA VAL A 81 -1.25 14.68 7.55
C VAL A 81 -0.79 13.32 8.04
N VAL A 82 0.25 12.79 7.42
CA VAL A 82 0.86 11.52 7.80
C VAL A 82 2.33 11.79 8.07
N LYS A 83 2.82 11.43 9.26
CA LYS A 83 4.23 11.58 9.63
C LYS A 83 4.78 10.21 10.03
N GLN A 84 5.88 9.81 9.42
CA GLN A 84 6.59 8.60 9.83
C GLN A 84 7.22 8.80 11.21
N LEU A 85 7.04 7.81 12.07
CA LEU A 85 7.72 7.70 13.36
C LEU A 85 8.99 6.88 13.14
N GLU A 86 10.12 7.34 13.70
CA GLU A 86 11.39 6.60 13.68
C GLU A 86 11.28 5.23 14.37
#